data_AF-A0A7G9RQH2-F1
#
_entry.id   AF-A0A7G9RQH2-F1
#
_cell.length_a   1.000
_cell.length_b   1.000
_cell.length_c   1.000
_cell.angle_alpha   90.00
_cell.angle_beta   90.00
_cell.angle_gamma   90.00
#
_symmetry.space_group_name_H-M   'P 1'
#
loop_
_entity.id
_entity.type
_entity.pdbx_description
1 polymer ?
#
loop_
_entity_poly.entity_id
_entity_poly.type
_entity_poly.pdbx_seq_one_letter_code
_entity_poly.pdbx_strand_id
1 'polypeptide(L)'
;MQLVPELQSALKRPGASVPARVAVVNEDLWVSALPISGVGVVNSFFYDPPLRFWRDLDPEGKLEPIYNRYQFMQIKLEPAMAGADFQISSPRMDAVTLAVQPQRFDFAKVKADFVLANLQDADLLKGNAHLQIEKTDGVNWTLFRVMSDAK
;
A
#
# COMPACT_ATOMS: atom_id res chain seq x y z
N MET A 1 -23.69 1.47 2.13
CA MET A 1 -22.68 0.66 1.42
C MET A 1 -21.57 0.34 2.41
N GLN A 2 -21.14 -0.92 2.54
CA GLN A 2 -20.17 -1.33 3.57
C GLN A 2 -18.85 -1.73 2.89
N LEU A 3 -17.77 -0.99 3.15
CA LEU A 3 -16.44 -1.21 2.56
C LEU A 3 -15.94 -2.64 2.83
N VAL A 4 -15.99 -3.11 4.08
CA VAL A 4 -15.34 -4.36 4.49
C VAL A 4 -15.91 -5.61 3.79
N PRO A 5 -17.23 -5.89 3.79
CA PRO A 5 -17.76 -7.09 3.12
C PRO A 5 -17.49 -7.10 1.62
N GLU A 6 -17.61 -5.95 0.97
CA GLU A 6 -17.38 -5.82 -0.47
C GLU A 6 -15.91 -5.98 -0.84
N LEU A 7 -15.02 -5.41 -0.03
CA LEU A 7 -13.58 -5.55 -0.17
C LEU A 7 -13.17 -7.01 0.05
N GLN A 8 -13.61 -7.65 1.13
CA GLN A 8 -13.33 -9.06 1.40
C GLN A 8 -13.79 -9.97 0.27
N SER A 9 -14.94 -9.68 -0.36
CA SER A 9 -15.39 -10.42 -1.54
C SER A 9 -14.47 -10.23 -2.74
N ALA A 10 -14.00 -9.00 -2.98
CA ALA A 10 -13.11 -8.68 -4.10
C ALA A 10 -11.69 -9.24 -3.91
N LEU A 11 -11.25 -9.40 -2.66
CA LEU A 11 -9.92 -9.95 -2.33
C LEU A 11 -9.84 -11.47 -2.46
N LYS A 12 -10.96 -12.19 -2.60
CA LYS A 12 -10.98 -13.64 -2.76
C LYS A 12 -10.42 -14.02 -4.13
N ARG A 13 -9.22 -14.62 -4.15
CA ARG A 13 -8.64 -15.27 -5.33
C ARG A 13 -8.95 -16.77 -5.31
N PRO A 14 -9.65 -17.33 -6.31
CA PRO A 14 -9.89 -18.77 -6.39
C PRO A 14 -8.57 -19.54 -6.39
N GLY A 15 -8.40 -20.48 -5.45
CA GLY A 15 -7.20 -21.34 -5.36
C GLY A 15 -5.98 -20.73 -4.66
N ALA A 16 -6.06 -19.50 -4.14
CA ALA A 16 -4.96 -18.92 -3.35
C ALA A 16 -4.95 -19.50 -1.93
N SER A 17 -3.79 -20.02 -1.49
CA SER A 17 -3.58 -20.52 -0.13
C SER A 17 -3.23 -19.43 0.89
N VAL A 18 -2.81 -18.26 0.42
CA VAL A 18 -2.42 -17.11 1.24
C VAL A 18 -3.43 -15.98 1.05
N PRO A 19 -3.90 -15.32 2.13
CA PRO A 19 -4.75 -14.15 2.04
C PRO A 19 -4.10 -13.03 1.21
N ALA A 20 -4.91 -12.33 0.42
CA ALA A 20 -4.43 -11.19 -0.34
C ALA A 20 -3.97 -10.05 0.58
N ARG A 21 -2.93 -9.34 0.14
CA ARG A 21 -2.34 -8.20 0.84
C ARG A 21 -2.68 -6.89 0.13
N VAL A 22 -3.16 -5.92 0.88
CA VAL A 22 -3.65 -4.63 0.36
C VAL A 22 -2.71 -3.51 0.78
N ALA A 23 -2.24 -2.69 -0.16
CA ALA A 23 -1.67 -1.37 0.13
C ALA A 23 -2.79 -0.35 0.21
N VAL A 24 -2.88 0.36 1.32
CA VAL A 24 -3.85 1.45 1.50
C VAL A 24 -3.11 2.76 1.36
N VAL A 25 -3.49 3.57 0.38
CA VAL A 25 -2.81 4.84 0.09
C VAL A 25 -3.61 6.01 0.63
N ASN A 26 -2.92 7.00 1.20
CA ASN A 26 -3.46 8.27 1.71
C ASN A 26 -4.54 8.19 2.82
N GLU A 27 -5.09 7.01 3.13
CA GLU A 27 -6.25 6.81 4.02
C GLU A 27 -5.91 6.21 5.39
N ASP A 28 -5.47 7.04 6.34
CA ASP A 28 -4.97 6.60 7.65
C ASP A 28 -6.02 5.87 8.52
N LEU A 29 -7.30 6.26 8.37
CA LEU A 29 -8.40 5.60 9.04
C LEU A 29 -8.55 4.15 8.56
N TRP A 30 -8.42 3.91 7.25
CA TRP A 30 -8.51 2.58 6.67
C TRP A 30 -7.29 1.73 7.01
N VAL A 31 -6.10 2.32 7.00
CA VAL A 31 -4.84 1.68 7.45
C VAL A 31 -4.99 1.12 8.87
N SER A 32 -5.74 1.81 9.72
CA SER A 32 -5.97 1.42 11.12
C SER A 32 -7.12 0.39 11.27
N ALA A 33 -8.23 0.57 10.56
CA ALA A 33 -9.46 -0.19 10.76
C ALA A 33 -9.51 -1.53 10.00
N LEU A 34 -8.91 -1.60 8.81
CA LEU A 34 -8.98 -2.79 7.95
C LEU A 34 -8.30 -4.04 8.56
N PRO A 35 -7.12 -3.93 9.20
CA PRO A 35 -6.50 -5.08 9.86
C PRO A 35 -7.36 -5.66 10.97
N ILE A 36 -8.04 -4.81 11.76
CA ILE A 36 -8.97 -5.23 12.84
C ILE A 36 -10.15 -6.02 12.25
N SER A 37 -10.51 -5.73 11.01
CA SER A 37 -11.58 -6.40 10.27
C SER A 37 -11.10 -7.67 9.53
N GLY A 38 -9.87 -8.12 9.77
CA GLY A 38 -9.29 -9.31 9.16
C GLY A 38 -8.79 -9.12 7.72
N VAL A 39 -8.68 -7.89 7.23
CA VAL A 39 -8.08 -7.60 5.91
C VAL A 39 -6.56 -7.52 6.07
N GLY A 40 -5.81 -8.30 5.29
CA GLY A 40 -4.35 -8.24 5.29
C GLY A 40 -3.87 -6.96 4.62
N VAL A 41 -3.38 -5.99 5.39
CA VAL A 41 -2.83 -4.73 4.86
C VAL A 41 -1.29 -4.76 4.94
N VAL A 42 -0.59 -4.23 3.93
CA VAL A 42 0.89 -4.18 3.92
C VAL A 42 1.44 -3.03 4.75
N ASN A 43 0.67 -1.97 4.94
CA ASN A 43 1.01 -0.81 5.77
C ASN A 43 0.01 -0.71 6.92
N SER A 44 0.52 -0.65 8.16
CA SER A 44 -0.27 -0.48 9.38
C SER A 44 0.64 -0.14 10.56
N PHE A 45 0.17 -0.37 11.78
CA PHE A 45 0.98 -0.34 12.98
C PHE A 45 1.83 -1.60 13.09
N PHE A 46 3.13 -1.42 13.21
CA PHE A 46 4.10 -2.47 13.43
C PHE A 46 4.81 -2.23 14.76
N TYR A 47 4.55 -3.11 15.73
CA TYR A 47 5.24 -3.11 17.02
C TYR A 47 6.72 -3.47 16.84
N ASP A 48 6.96 -4.55 16.09
CA ASP A 48 8.28 -4.89 15.58
C ASP A 48 8.40 -4.44 14.12
N PRO A 49 9.46 -3.72 13.74
CA PRO A 49 9.60 -3.22 12.38
C PRO A 49 9.73 -4.39 11.39
N PRO A 50 9.06 -4.33 10.23
CA PRO A 50 9.15 -5.40 9.23
C PRO A 50 10.47 -5.30 8.46
N LEU A 51 11.60 -5.63 9.09
CA LEU A 51 12.94 -5.39 8.52
C LEU A 51 13.18 -6.10 7.18
N ARG A 52 12.58 -7.27 6.96
CA ARG A 52 12.64 -7.96 5.65
C ARG A 52 11.98 -7.16 4.54
N PHE A 53 10.85 -6.51 4.84
CA PHE A 53 10.16 -5.63 3.90
C PHE A 53 11.03 -4.42 3.57
N TRP A 54 11.61 -3.78 4.58
CA TRP A 54 12.43 -2.58 4.37
C TRP A 54 13.71 -2.87 3.61
N ARG A 55 14.34 -4.03 3.83
CA ARG A 55 15.55 -4.43 3.11
C ARG A 55 15.33 -4.66 1.60
N ASP A 56 14.12 -5.00 1.18
CA ASP A 56 13.79 -5.09 -0.25
C ASP A 56 13.77 -3.69 -0.92
N LEU A 57 13.51 -2.62 -0.14
CA LEU A 57 13.48 -1.23 -0.60
C LEU A 57 14.81 -0.49 -0.36
N ASP A 58 15.50 -0.80 0.74
CA ASP A 58 16.76 -0.23 1.18
C ASP A 58 17.78 -1.36 1.46
N PRO A 59 18.32 -2.01 0.41
CA PRO A 59 19.21 -3.17 0.55
C PRO A 59 20.53 -2.84 1.23
N GLU A 60 20.96 -1.58 1.19
CA GLU A 60 22.18 -1.08 1.83
C GLU A 60 21.95 -0.61 3.27
N GLY A 61 20.70 -0.58 3.76
CA GLY A 61 20.37 -0.19 5.13
C GLY A 61 20.61 1.30 5.44
N LYS A 62 20.70 2.17 4.43
CA LYS A 62 21.01 3.60 4.61
C LYS A 62 19.96 4.34 5.44
N LEU A 63 18.73 3.83 5.46
CA LEU A 63 17.57 4.44 6.10
C LEU A 63 17.12 3.63 7.33
N GLU A 64 17.91 2.66 7.78
CA GLU A 64 17.58 1.82 8.94
C GLU A 64 17.20 2.61 10.21
N PRO A 65 17.90 3.72 10.57
CA PRO A 65 17.50 4.52 11.73
C PRO A 65 16.09 5.14 11.64
N ILE A 66 15.53 5.24 10.42
CA ILE A 66 14.18 5.78 10.19
C ILE A 66 13.12 4.70 10.44
N TYR A 67 13.34 3.48 9.95
CA TYR A 67 12.33 2.42 9.95
C TYR A 67 12.52 1.32 11.00
N ASN A 68 13.69 1.19 11.63
CA ASN A 68 13.95 0.13 12.62
C ASN A 68 13.43 0.52 14.01
N ARG A 69 12.12 0.71 14.13
CA ARG A 69 11.42 1.10 15.35
C ARG A 69 9.91 0.82 15.24
N TYR A 70 9.20 1.02 16.35
CA TYR A 70 7.74 1.11 16.35
C TYR A 70 7.28 2.12 15.30
N GLN A 71 6.36 1.71 14.43
CA GLN A 71 5.91 2.56 13.35
C GLN A 71 4.46 2.33 12.98
N PHE A 72 3.75 3.43 12.82
CA PHE A 72 2.63 3.57 11.92
C PHE A 72 3.18 3.77 10.51
N MET A 73 3.21 2.70 9.72
CA MET A 73 3.67 2.78 8.34
C MET A 73 2.55 3.32 7.45
N GLN A 74 2.86 4.37 6.69
CA GLN A 74 1.94 5.02 5.78
C GLN A 74 2.47 4.92 4.35
N ILE A 75 1.58 4.73 3.39
CA ILE A 75 1.89 4.91 1.97
C ILE A 75 1.17 6.17 1.50
N LYS A 76 1.92 7.15 1.02
CA LYS A 76 1.37 8.42 0.55
C LYS A 76 1.69 8.63 -0.93
N LEU A 77 0.73 9.12 -1.70
CA LEU A 77 0.95 9.44 -3.11
C LEU A 77 1.61 10.81 -3.24
N GLU A 78 2.73 10.88 -3.97
CA GLU A 78 3.48 12.11 -4.23
C GLU A 78 3.72 12.28 -5.74
N PRO A 79 2.77 12.90 -6.46
CA PRO A 79 2.87 13.08 -7.91
C PRO A 79 4.07 13.92 -8.35
N ALA A 80 4.51 14.87 -7.51
CA ALA A 80 5.58 15.82 -7.84
C ALA A 80 7.00 15.25 -7.61
N MET A 81 7.11 13.95 -7.30
CA MET A 81 8.40 13.31 -7.04
C MET A 81 9.31 13.33 -8.28
N ALA A 82 10.40 14.10 -8.19
CA ALA A 82 11.36 14.30 -9.26
C ALA A 82 12.29 13.10 -9.43
N GLY A 83 12.06 12.29 -10.46
CA GLY A 83 12.95 11.21 -10.91
C GLY A 83 13.02 9.97 -10.02
N ALA A 84 12.68 10.06 -8.74
CA ALA A 84 12.55 8.92 -7.84
C ALA A 84 11.15 8.27 -7.94
N ASP A 85 11.08 6.97 -7.66
CA ASP A 85 9.80 6.25 -7.58
C ASP A 85 9.21 6.26 -6.16
N PHE A 86 10.07 6.42 -5.15
CA PHE A 86 9.65 6.54 -3.77
C PHE A 86 10.66 7.32 -2.91
N GLN A 87 10.20 7.75 -1.74
CA GLN A 87 11.00 8.32 -0.67
C GLN A 87 10.51 7.79 0.67
N ILE A 88 11.44 7.41 1.55
CA ILE A 88 11.12 7.03 2.93
C ILE A 88 11.47 8.20 3.83
N SER A 89 10.52 8.60 4.66
CA SER A 89 10.70 9.66 5.65
C SER A 89 10.01 9.30 6.96
N SER A 90 10.29 10.09 7.99
CA SER A 90 9.58 9.99 9.25
C SER A 90 9.11 11.38 9.68
N PRO A 91 7.85 11.74 9.37
CA PRO A 91 7.32 13.06 9.70
C PRO A 91 7.02 13.22 11.20
N ARG A 92 6.89 12.11 11.94
CA ARG A 92 6.62 12.06 13.38
C ARG A 92 7.33 10.87 14.02
N MET A 93 7.51 10.92 15.33
CA MET A 93 8.31 9.96 16.11
C MET A 93 7.84 8.50 15.98
N ASP A 94 6.59 8.27 15.62
CA ASP A 94 5.99 6.95 15.51
C ASP A 94 5.43 6.67 14.12
N ALA A 95 5.75 7.48 13.10
CA ALA A 95 5.35 7.19 11.72
C ALA A 95 6.54 7.07 10.79
N VAL A 96 6.38 6.17 9.83
CA VAL A 96 7.28 6.00 8.69
C VAL A 96 6.42 6.14 7.44
N THR A 97 6.73 7.14 6.63
CA THR A 97 6.01 7.41 5.39
C THR A 97 6.83 6.92 4.22
N LEU A 98 6.25 5.99 3.46
CA LEU A 98 6.68 5.66 2.12
C LEU A 98 5.87 6.55 1.16
N ALA A 99 6.45 7.68 0.77
CA ALA A 99 5.92 8.49 -0.32
C ALA A 99 6.24 7.78 -1.64
N VAL A 100 5.26 7.61 -2.53
CA VAL A 100 5.42 6.90 -3.80
C VAL A 100 4.93 7.74 -4.95
N GLN A 101 5.61 7.65 -6.10
CA GLN A 101 5.11 8.27 -7.31
C GLN A 101 3.98 7.42 -7.91
N PRO A 102 2.75 7.94 -8.00
CA PRO A 102 1.55 7.12 -8.23
C PRO A 102 1.51 6.43 -9.59
N GLN A 103 2.16 6.97 -10.63
CA GLN A 103 2.12 6.43 -11.99
C GLN A 103 3.29 5.48 -12.30
N ARG A 104 4.36 5.48 -11.49
CA ARG A 104 5.57 4.69 -11.76
C ARG A 104 5.87 3.64 -10.70
N PHE A 105 5.40 3.84 -9.46
CA PHE A 105 5.75 2.93 -8.38
C PHE A 105 5.16 1.54 -8.60
N ASP A 106 6.03 0.53 -8.57
CA ASP A 106 5.65 -0.88 -8.58
C ASP A 106 5.26 -1.33 -7.16
N PHE A 107 3.96 -1.47 -6.94
CA PHE A 107 3.41 -1.91 -5.65
C PHE A 107 3.71 -3.39 -5.32
N ALA A 108 4.24 -4.19 -6.26
CA ALA A 108 4.76 -5.52 -5.95
C ALA A 108 6.01 -5.45 -5.06
N LYS A 109 6.77 -4.35 -5.10
CA LYS A 109 7.92 -4.10 -4.21
C LYS A 109 7.51 -4.05 -2.73
N VAL A 110 6.29 -3.62 -2.43
CA VAL A 110 5.72 -3.63 -1.07
C VAL A 110 4.96 -4.92 -0.75
N LYS A 111 5.07 -5.94 -1.61
CA LYS A 111 4.35 -7.22 -1.51
C LYS A 111 2.83 -7.04 -1.42
N ALA A 112 2.31 -6.00 -2.06
CA ALA A 112 0.88 -5.81 -2.21
C ALA A 112 0.37 -6.59 -3.42
N ASP A 113 -0.78 -7.22 -3.26
CA ASP A 113 -1.55 -7.80 -4.36
C ASP A 113 -2.60 -6.84 -4.90
N PHE A 114 -3.06 -5.92 -4.04
CA PHE A 114 -4.02 -4.90 -4.36
C PHE A 114 -3.62 -3.54 -3.78
N VAL A 115 -4.07 -2.47 -4.41
CA VAL A 115 -4.00 -1.10 -3.90
C VAL A 115 -5.41 -0.58 -3.69
N LEU A 116 -5.73 -0.14 -2.47
CA LEU A 116 -6.97 0.50 -2.12
C LEU A 116 -6.74 2.01 -1.98
N ALA A 117 -7.53 2.78 -2.73
CA ALA A 117 -7.50 4.24 -2.72
C ALA A 117 -8.93 4.79 -2.61
N ASN A 118 -9.06 6.01 -2.09
CA ASN A 118 -10.30 6.77 -2.23
C ASN A 118 -10.52 7.18 -3.70
N LEU A 119 -11.68 7.78 -3.99
CA LEU A 119 -12.02 8.19 -5.36
C LEU A 119 -11.05 9.23 -5.95
N GLN A 120 -10.61 10.20 -5.15
CA GLN A 120 -9.71 11.27 -5.61
C GLN A 120 -8.32 10.73 -5.96
N ASP A 121 -7.77 9.86 -5.11
CA ASP A 121 -6.46 9.25 -5.28
C ASP A 121 -6.46 8.17 -6.36
N ALA A 122 -7.60 7.53 -6.61
CA ALA A 122 -7.75 6.58 -7.70
C ALA A 122 -7.42 7.21 -9.06
N ASP A 123 -7.76 8.48 -9.28
CA ASP A 123 -7.43 9.18 -10.53
C ASP A 123 -5.92 9.32 -10.76
N LEU A 124 -5.14 9.48 -9.68
CA LEU A 124 -3.68 9.56 -9.76
C LEU A 124 -3.06 8.20 -10.13
N LEU A 125 -3.71 7.10 -9.74
CA LEU A 125 -3.23 5.72 -9.93
C LEU A 125 -3.64 5.11 -11.27
N LYS A 126 -4.68 5.64 -11.95
CA LYS A 126 -5.18 5.11 -13.23
C LYS A 126 -4.11 5.03 -14.34
N GLY A 127 -3.10 5.90 -14.28
CA GLY A 127 -1.99 5.93 -15.23
C GLY A 127 -0.84 4.97 -14.91
N ASN A 128 -0.90 4.23 -13.81
CA ASN A 128 0.17 3.31 -13.41
C ASN A 128 0.13 2.02 -14.23
N ALA A 129 1.22 1.72 -14.95
CA ALA A 129 1.31 0.54 -15.80
C ALA A 129 1.25 -0.79 -15.03
N HIS A 130 1.55 -0.78 -13.72
CA HIS A 130 1.53 -1.95 -12.85
C HIS A 130 0.19 -2.13 -12.12
N LEU A 131 -0.83 -1.32 -12.41
CA LEU A 131 -2.13 -1.39 -11.76
C LEU A 131 -3.25 -1.60 -12.78
N GLN A 132 -4.21 -2.45 -12.41
CA GLN A 132 -5.46 -2.62 -13.15
C GLN A 132 -6.63 -2.42 -12.19
N ILE A 133 -7.67 -1.68 -12.60
CA ILE A 133 -8.89 -1.57 -11.78
C ILE A 133 -9.52 -2.95 -11.64
N GLU A 134 -9.62 -3.45 -10.41
CA GLU A 134 -10.32 -4.71 -10.08
C GLU A 134 -11.79 -4.42 -9.76
N LYS A 135 -12.04 -3.42 -8.90
CA LYS A 135 -13.38 -3.06 -8.44
C LYS A 135 -13.43 -1.60 -8.01
N THR A 136 -14.58 -0.98 -8.20
CA THR A 136 -14.91 0.32 -7.62
C THR A 136 -16.31 0.26 -7.03
N ASP A 137 -16.56 1.03 -5.98
CA ASP A 137 -17.92 1.29 -5.49
C ASP A 137 -18.58 2.49 -6.19
N GLY A 138 -17.84 3.15 -7.09
CA GLY A 138 -18.26 4.33 -7.84
C GLY A 138 -18.37 5.62 -7.03
N VAL A 139 -18.11 5.60 -5.71
CA VAL A 139 -18.41 6.73 -4.82
C VAL A 139 -17.29 7.02 -3.82
N ASN A 140 -16.75 6.01 -3.13
CA ASN A 140 -15.81 6.22 -2.04
C ASN A 140 -14.45 5.58 -2.29
N TRP A 141 -14.38 4.43 -2.99
CA TRP A 141 -13.15 3.67 -3.10
C TRP A 141 -12.99 2.97 -4.45
N THR A 142 -11.73 2.78 -4.82
CA THR A 142 -11.32 1.96 -5.94
C THR A 142 -10.22 1.00 -5.47
N LEU A 143 -10.40 -0.26 -5.83
CA LEU A 143 -9.45 -1.34 -5.63
C LEU A 143 -8.76 -1.63 -6.97
N PHE A 144 -7.44 -1.51 -6.98
CA PHE A 144 -6.59 -1.89 -8.09
C PHE A 144 -5.93 -3.22 -7.78
N ARG A 145 -5.89 -4.14 -8.75
CA ARG A 145 -5.01 -5.30 -8.73
C ARG A 145 -3.60 -4.86 -9.12
N VAL A 146 -2.61 -5.35 -8.39
CA VAL A 146 -1.20 -5.21 -8.73
C VAL A 146 -0.83 -6.24 -9.79
N MET A 147 -0.37 -5.75 -10.94
CA MET A 147 0.12 -6.55 -12.05
C MET A 147 1.60 -6.80 -11.84
N SER A 148 1.95 -8.00 -11.40
CA SER A 148 3.34 -8.44 -11.44
C SER A 148 3.71 -8.77 -12.88
N ASP A 149 4.81 -8.22 -13.38
CA ASP A 149 5.43 -8.72 -14.61
C ASP A 149 5.66 -10.23 -14.44
N ALA A 150 5.11 -11.02 -15.36
CA ALA A 150 5.29 -12.45 -15.37
C ALA A 150 6.80 -12.73 -15.37
N LYS A 151 7.26 -13.35 -14.29
CA LYS A 151 8.67 -13.73 -14.11
C LYS A 151 9.08 -14.80 -15.12
#